data_AF-E3ULB0-F1
#
_entry.id   AF-E3ULB0-F1
#
_cell.length_a   1.000
_cell.length_b   1.000
_cell.length_c   1.000
_cell.angle_alpha   90.00
_cell.angle_beta   90.00
_cell.angle_gamma   90.00
#
_symmetry.space_group_name_H-M   'P 1'
#
loop_
_entity.id
_entity.type
_entity.pdbx_description
1 polymer ?
#
loop_
_entity_poly.entity_id
_entity_poly.type
_entity_poly.pdbx_seq_one_letter_code
_entity_poly.pdbx_strand_id
1 'polypeptide(L)'
;PFIDFRLLNNTTHSGEIGTKKKVKRLLSFQRYFYASRLLRGIIPQAPLHLLDEDYLGQARHMLSKVGMWDFDIFLFDRLTNGNSLVTLLCHLFNTHGLIHHFKLDMVTLHRFLVMVQEDYHGQNPYHNAVHAADVTQAMHCYLKEPKLASFLTPLD
;
A
#
# COMPACT_ATOMS: atom_id res chain seq x y z
N PRO A 1 -26.29 6.31 -26.84
CA PRO A 1 -25.91 7.68 -26.43
C PRO A 1 -24.38 7.81 -26.37
N PHE A 2 -23.79 8.35 -27.44
CA PHE A 2 -22.35 8.64 -27.54
C PHE A 2 -22.08 10.06 -27.04
N ILE A 3 -21.07 10.24 -26.20
CA ILE A 3 -20.65 11.56 -25.70
C ILE A 3 -19.38 12.00 -26.46
N ASP A 4 -19.45 13.17 -27.09
CA ASP A 4 -18.39 13.81 -27.88
C ASP A 4 -17.55 14.76 -27.00
N PHE A 5 -16.22 14.64 -27.10
CA PHE A 5 -15.22 15.31 -26.23
C PHE A 5 -14.68 16.64 -26.80
N ARG A 6 -15.35 17.27 -27.76
CA ARG A 6 -14.82 18.43 -28.52
C ARG A 6 -15.07 19.83 -27.92
N LEU A 7 -15.50 19.95 -26.65
CA LEU A 7 -15.98 21.23 -26.11
C LEU A 7 -15.10 21.97 -25.10
N LEU A 8 -13.82 21.62 -24.94
CA LEU A 8 -12.95 22.30 -23.96
C LEU A 8 -11.64 22.87 -24.51
N ASN A 9 -11.60 23.28 -25.77
CA ASN A 9 -10.47 24.04 -26.29
C ASN A 9 -10.91 25.38 -26.92
N ASN A 10 -10.44 26.47 -26.29
CA ASN A 10 -10.15 27.81 -26.81
C ASN A 10 -11.05 28.96 -26.35
N THR A 11 -10.59 29.65 -25.30
CA THR A 11 -10.42 31.12 -25.34
C THR A 11 -9.11 31.49 -24.63
N THR A 12 -8.29 32.27 -25.35
CA THR A 12 -6.92 32.63 -25.02
C THR A 12 -6.79 34.09 -24.53
N HIS A 13 -5.87 34.27 -23.57
CA HIS A 13 -4.97 35.42 -23.31
C HIS A 13 -5.49 36.77 -22.77
N SER A 14 -4.97 37.16 -21.60
CA SER A 14 -4.18 38.40 -21.38
C SER A 14 -3.76 38.57 -19.91
N GLY A 15 -2.46 38.76 -19.63
CA GLY A 15 -1.95 39.29 -18.35
C GLY A 15 -0.78 38.54 -17.71
N GLU A 16 0.45 38.79 -18.17
CA GLU A 16 1.70 38.43 -17.47
C GLU A 16 1.91 39.30 -16.22
N ILE A 17 2.38 38.71 -15.12
CA ILE A 17 3.37 39.28 -14.17
C ILE A 17 3.99 38.11 -13.40
N GLY A 18 5.32 38.10 -13.36
CA GLY A 18 6.14 36.94 -13.01
C GLY A 18 6.09 36.46 -11.56
N THR A 19 6.42 35.19 -11.39
CA THR A 19 7.57 34.73 -10.59
C THR A 19 7.88 33.30 -10.99
N LYS A 20 9.11 33.05 -11.46
CA LYS A 20 9.64 31.71 -11.74
C LYS A 20 9.67 30.89 -10.45
N LYS A 21 8.58 30.20 -10.10
CA LYS A 21 8.59 29.22 -9.02
C LYS A 21 9.27 27.95 -9.53
N LYS A 22 10.59 27.92 -9.34
CA LYS A 22 11.43 26.72 -9.40
C LYS A 22 10.75 25.66 -8.53
N VAL A 23 10.13 24.66 -9.15
CA VAL A 23 9.63 23.47 -8.45
C VAL A 23 10.85 22.70 -7.97
N LYS A 24 11.37 23.05 -6.80
CA LYS A 24 12.29 22.21 -6.06
C LYS A 24 11.44 21.18 -5.34
N ARG A 25 11.19 20.05 -5.99
CA ARG A 25 10.67 18.83 -5.36
C ARG A 25 11.78 18.27 -4.47
N LEU A 26 12.00 18.92 -3.33
CA LEU A 26 12.94 18.50 -2.30
C LEU A 26 12.24 17.40 -1.51
N LEU A 27 12.68 16.18 -1.74
CA LEU A 27 12.38 14.98 -0.94
C LEU A 27 12.80 15.23 0.51
N SER A 28 11.97 15.92 1.30
CA SER A 28 12.24 16.13 2.72
C SER A 28 11.69 14.96 3.53
N PHE A 29 12.35 13.80 3.41
CA PHE A 29 12.03 12.55 4.12
C PHE A 29 12.23 12.60 5.65
N GLN A 30 12.65 13.74 6.21
CA GLN A 30 12.97 13.86 7.64
C GLN A 30 11.92 14.61 8.46
N ARG A 31 10.97 15.35 7.84
CA ARG A 31 10.03 16.19 8.61
C ARG A 31 8.78 15.48 9.11
N TYR A 32 8.40 14.35 8.49
CA TYR A 32 7.20 13.62 8.92
C TYR A 32 7.41 12.72 10.15
N PHE A 33 8.65 12.46 10.55
CA PHE A 33 8.95 11.59 11.70
C PHE A 33 8.60 12.18 13.08
N TYR A 34 8.31 13.49 13.20
CA TYR A 34 8.02 14.11 14.50
C TYR A 34 6.55 14.52 14.72
N ALA A 35 5.77 14.72 13.67
CA ALA A 35 4.41 15.24 13.82
C ALA A 35 3.40 14.19 14.34
N SER A 36 3.63 12.91 14.06
CA SER A 36 2.68 11.83 14.40
C SER A 36 2.69 11.39 15.86
N ARG A 37 3.59 11.92 16.72
CA ARG A 37 3.65 11.57 18.15
C ARG A 37 2.81 12.47 19.08
N LEU A 38 2.29 13.60 18.60
CA LEU A 38 1.65 14.60 19.49
C LEU A 38 0.12 14.56 19.53
N LEU A 39 -0.55 13.65 18.82
CA LEU A 39 -2.02 13.53 18.83
C LEU A 39 -2.51 12.11 19.19
N ARG A 40 -1.91 11.46 20.20
CA ARG A 40 -2.58 10.34 20.90
C ARG A 40 -3.31 10.88 22.12
N GLY A 41 -4.61 11.11 21.94
CA GLY A 41 -5.56 11.24 23.06
C GLY A 41 -5.54 9.96 23.91
N ILE A 42 -5.82 10.14 25.20
CA ILE A 42 -5.84 9.09 26.22
C ILE A 42 -6.88 8.01 25.83
N ILE A 43 -6.42 6.78 25.56
CA ILE A 43 -7.27 5.60 25.37
C ILE A 43 -7.39 4.86 26.71
N PRO A 44 -8.61 4.51 27.19
CA PRO A 44 -8.79 3.69 28.39
C PRO A 44 -8.13 2.32 28.19
N GLN A 45 -7.29 1.92 29.16
CA GLN A 45 -6.60 0.64 29.18
C GLN A 45 -7.61 -0.49 29.49
N ALA A 46 -8.32 -0.97 28.47
CA ALA A 46 -8.87 -2.33 28.49
C ALA A 46 -7.73 -3.31 28.16
N PRO A 47 -7.81 -4.60 28.55
CA PRO A 47 -6.75 -5.57 28.30
C PRO A 47 -6.68 -5.90 26.79
N LEU A 48 -5.96 -5.08 26.02
CA LEU A 48 -5.81 -5.14 24.56
C LEU A 48 -5.06 -6.41 24.07
N HIS A 49 -4.23 -7.00 24.94
CA HIS A 49 -3.25 -8.01 24.52
C HIS A 49 -3.85 -9.39 24.20
N LEU A 50 -5.01 -9.74 24.75
CA LEU A 50 -5.66 -11.03 24.48
C LEU A 50 -6.33 -11.03 23.09
N LEU A 51 -6.90 -9.88 22.71
CA LEU A 51 -7.57 -9.73 21.41
C LEU A 51 -6.54 -9.56 20.28
N ASP A 52 -5.43 -8.86 20.52
CA ASP A 52 -4.40 -8.64 19.49
C ASP A 52 -3.84 -9.96 18.92
N GLU A 53 -3.66 -11.00 19.75
CA GLU A 53 -3.21 -12.33 19.28
C GLU A 53 -4.26 -13.03 18.42
N ASP A 54 -5.55 -12.91 18.76
CA ASP A 54 -6.65 -13.49 18.00
C ASP A 54 -6.82 -12.80 16.63
N TYR A 55 -6.65 -11.49 16.56
CA TYR A 55 -6.73 -10.71 15.32
C TYR A 55 -5.55 -11.04 14.39
N LEU A 56 -4.34 -11.11 14.96
CA LEU A 56 -3.15 -11.50 14.22
C LEU A 56 -3.21 -12.96 13.75
N GLY A 57 -3.77 -13.86 14.58
CA GLY A 57 -4.06 -15.25 14.21
C GLY A 57 -5.01 -15.36 13.03
N GLN A 58 -6.11 -14.58 13.05
CA GLN A 58 -7.05 -14.52 11.94
C GLN A 58 -6.43 -13.93 10.67
N ALA A 59 -5.64 -12.86 10.77
CA ALA A 59 -4.91 -12.29 9.63
C ALA A 59 -3.94 -13.31 9.01
N ARG A 60 -3.20 -14.05 9.84
CA ARG A 60 -2.34 -15.16 9.38
C ARG A 60 -3.14 -16.26 8.70
N HIS A 61 -4.30 -16.61 9.24
CA HIS A 61 -5.18 -17.59 8.59
C HIS A 61 -5.66 -17.09 7.23
N MET A 62 -6.06 -15.83 7.11
CA MET A 62 -6.44 -15.24 5.82
C MET A 62 -5.30 -15.33 4.81
N LEU A 63 -4.06 -15.04 5.20
CA LEU A 63 -2.89 -15.15 4.30
C LEU A 63 -2.69 -16.55 3.73
N SER A 64 -3.12 -17.62 4.41
CA SER A 64 -3.10 -18.98 3.82
C SER A 64 -3.97 -19.11 2.56
N LYS A 65 -4.93 -18.21 2.38
CA LYS A 65 -5.84 -18.10 1.24
C LYS A 65 -5.53 -16.91 0.33
N VAL A 66 -4.35 -16.30 0.45
CA VAL A 66 -3.97 -15.08 -0.30
C VAL A 66 -4.03 -15.24 -1.82
N GLY A 67 -3.91 -16.47 -2.34
CA GLY A 67 -4.03 -16.76 -3.77
C GLY A 67 -5.45 -17.02 -4.28
N MET A 68 -6.48 -16.78 -3.46
CA MET A 68 -7.88 -16.90 -3.84
C MET A 68 -8.43 -15.56 -4.34
N TRP A 69 -9.22 -15.59 -5.42
CA TRP A 69 -9.77 -14.36 -6.02
C TRP A 69 -10.81 -13.66 -5.13
N ASP A 70 -11.47 -14.39 -4.24
CA ASP A 70 -12.46 -13.89 -3.28
C ASP A 70 -11.83 -13.46 -1.94
N PHE A 71 -10.55 -13.12 -1.93
CA PHE A 71 -9.85 -12.63 -0.74
C PHE A 71 -10.43 -11.28 -0.26
N ASP A 72 -10.96 -11.23 0.95
CA ASP A 72 -11.53 -10.00 1.53
C ASP A 72 -10.43 -9.06 2.04
N ILE A 73 -9.97 -8.16 1.18
CA ILE A 73 -8.93 -7.19 1.52
C ILE A 73 -9.35 -6.21 2.62
N PHE A 74 -10.64 -5.89 2.74
CA PHE A 74 -11.14 -4.97 3.75
C PHE A 74 -11.16 -5.59 5.14
N LEU A 75 -11.56 -6.86 5.24
CA LEU A 75 -11.44 -7.60 6.49
C LEU A 75 -9.98 -7.76 6.89
N PHE A 76 -9.10 -8.06 5.93
CA PHE A 76 -7.68 -8.17 6.18
C PHE A 76 -7.07 -6.86 6.70
N ASP A 77 -7.47 -5.71 6.13
CA ASP A 77 -7.05 -4.39 6.61
C ASP A 77 -7.49 -4.11 8.05
N ARG A 78 -8.74 -4.47 8.40
CA ARG A 78 -9.24 -4.36 9.78
C ARG A 78 -8.46 -5.24 10.75
N LEU A 79 -8.17 -6.49 10.38
CA LEU A 79 -7.43 -7.44 11.21
C LEU A 79 -5.95 -7.05 11.40
N THR A 80 -5.41 -6.23 10.51
CA THR A 80 -4.03 -5.72 10.57
C THR A 80 -3.94 -4.27 11.05
N ASN A 81 -5.05 -3.72 11.57
CA ASN A 81 -5.14 -2.33 12.06
C ASN A 81 -4.66 -1.29 11.03
N GLY A 82 -5.07 -1.44 9.77
CA GLY A 82 -4.68 -0.54 8.68
C GLY A 82 -3.31 -0.84 8.05
N ASN A 83 -2.71 -2.01 8.36
CA ASN A 83 -1.41 -2.43 7.83
C ASN A 83 -1.54 -3.53 6.77
N SER A 84 -2.62 -3.54 6.00
CA SER A 84 -2.87 -4.55 4.97
C SER A 84 -1.73 -4.63 3.95
N LEU A 85 -1.29 -3.51 3.40
CA LEU A 85 -0.27 -3.47 2.35
C LEU A 85 1.09 -4.01 2.84
N VAL A 86 1.58 -3.55 3.99
CA VAL A 86 2.86 -4.01 4.56
C VAL A 86 2.79 -5.49 4.90
N THR A 87 1.71 -5.92 5.56
CA THR A 87 1.56 -7.31 6.01
C THR A 87 1.48 -8.26 4.82
N LEU A 88 0.71 -7.88 3.79
CA LEU A 88 0.58 -8.63 2.54
C LEU A 88 1.92 -8.72 1.81
N LEU A 89 2.61 -7.60 1.60
CA LEU A 89 3.89 -7.58 0.88
C LEU A 89 4.96 -8.38 1.61
N CYS A 90 5.07 -8.26 2.94
CA CYS A 90 5.98 -9.11 3.74
C CYS A 90 5.70 -10.61 3.52
N HIS A 91 4.43 -11.00 3.51
CA HIS A 91 4.03 -12.38 3.26
C HIS A 91 4.37 -12.84 1.83
N LEU A 92 4.09 -12.01 0.81
CA LEU A 92 4.33 -12.35 -0.59
C LEU A 92 5.82 -12.40 -0.93
N PHE A 93 6.64 -11.48 -0.42
CA PHE A 93 8.09 -11.51 -0.58
C PHE A 93 8.69 -12.81 -0.03
N ASN A 94 8.17 -13.30 1.10
CA ASN A 94 8.57 -14.57 1.67
C ASN A 94 8.05 -15.75 0.84
N THR A 95 6.78 -15.74 0.45
CA THR A 95 6.11 -16.82 -0.29
C THR A 95 6.73 -17.06 -1.67
N HIS A 96 7.14 -15.99 -2.35
CA HIS A 96 7.84 -16.06 -3.63
C HIS A 96 9.36 -16.27 -3.49
N GLY A 97 9.88 -16.35 -2.27
CA GLY A 97 11.31 -16.57 -2.01
C GLY A 97 12.23 -15.40 -2.38
N LEU A 98 11.66 -14.21 -2.64
CA LEU A 98 12.39 -13.03 -3.14
C LEU A 98 13.41 -12.50 -2.13
N ILE A 99 13.10 -12.62 -0.82
CA ILE A 99 14.01 -12.20 0.26
C ILE A 99 15.34 -12.95 0.15
N HIS A 100 15.28 -14.28 0.02
CA HIS A 100 16.47 -15.11 -0.11
C HIS A 100 17.15 -14.92 -1.47
N HIS A 101 16.36 -14.89 -2.55
CA HIS A 101 16.88 -14.75 -3.91
C HIS A 101 17.72 -13.48 -4.09
N PHE A 102 17.22 -12.33 -3.64
CA PHE A 102 17.89 -11.04 -3.75
C PHE A 102 18.75 -10.67 -2.53
N LYS A 103 18.84 -11.56 -1.53
CA LYS A 103 19.60 -11.33 -0.28
C LYS A 103 19.18 -10.04 0.42
N LEU A 104 17.87 -9.82 0.52
CA LEU A 104 17.31 -8.62 1.12
C LEU A 104 17.45 -8.69 2.64
N ASP A 105 17.96 -7.61 3.24
CA ASP A 105 17.87 -7.42 4.69
C ASP A 105 16.41 -7.18 5.10
N MET A 106 15.88 -8.06 5.96
CA MET A 106 14.48 -8.03 6.36
C MET A 106 14.10 -6.73 7.08
N VAL A 107 15.02 -6.15 7.86
CA VAL A 107 14.77 -4.90 8.58
C VAL A 107 14.64 -3.74 7.59
N THR A 108 15.55 -3.66 6.63
CA THR A 108 15.52 -2.65 5.57
C THR A 108 14.28 -2.80 4.69
N LEU A 109 13.94 -4.03 4.29
CA LEU A 109 12.72 -4.31 3.51
C LEU A 109 11.47 -3.88 4.27
N HIS A 110 11.31 -4.30 5.52
CA HIS A 110 10.13 -3.94 6.32
C HIS A 110 10.00 -2.42 6.46
N ARG A 111 11.10 -1.71 6.74
CA ARG A 111 11.10 -0.23 6.81
C ARG A 111 10.68 0.39 5.48
N PHE A 112 11.18 -0.13 4.36
CA PHE A 112 10.79 0.33 3.03
C PHE A 112 9.29 0.15 2.80
N LEU A 113 8.74 -1.03 3.09
CA LEU A 113 7.32 -1.31 2.91
C LEU A 113 6.43 -0.40 3.78
N VAL A 114 6.83 -0.14 5.03
CA VAL A 114 6.12 0.80 5.92
C VAL A 114 6.10 2.20 5.30
N MET A 115 7.24 2.69 4.79
CA MET A 115 7.29 3.99 4.12
C MET A 115 6.38 4.04 2.89
N VAL A 116 6.32 2.98 2.08
CA VAL A 116 5.42 2.91 0.91
C VAL A 116 3.95 3.00 1.34
N GLN A 117 3.55 2.29 2.39
CA GLN A 117 2.18 2.33 2.89
C GLN A 117 1.80 3.70 3.47
N GLU A 118 2.68 4.31 4.26
CA GLU A 118 2.45 5.61 4.88
C GLU A 118 2.38 6.76 3.86
N ASP A 119 2.98 6.60 2.68
CA ASP A 119 2.93 7.59 1.61
C ASP A 119 1.58 7.59 0.84
N TYR A 120 0.73 6.57 1.04
CA TYR A 120 -0.65 6.61 0.56
C TYR A 120 -1.52 7.51 1.45
N HIS A 121 -2.32 8.39 0.83
CA HIS A 121 -3.20 9.28 1.56
C HIS A 121 -4.46 8.55 2.06
N GLY A 122 -4.51 8.24 3.36
CA GLY A 122 -5.67 7.56 3.97
C GLY A 122 -7.01 8.32 3.89
N GLN A 123 -6.99 9.63 3.62
CA GLN A 123 -8.21 10.42 3.41
C GLN A 123 -8.81 10.23 2.02
N ASN A 124 -8.05 9.68 1.06
CA ASN A 124 -8.60 9.35 -0.24
C ASN A 124 -9.58 8.17 -0.08
N PRO A 125 -10.83 8.30 -0.55
CA PRO A 125 -11.83 7.25 -0.39
C PRO A 125 -11.51 5.97 -1.18
N TYR A 126 -10.61 6.06 -2.17
CA TYR A 126 -10.26 4.92 -3.03
C TYR A 126 -8.74 4.75 -3.20
N HIS A 127 -8.01 5.77 -3.68
CA HIS A 127 -6.56 5.69 -3.91
C HIS A 127 -5.77 5.79 -2.59
N ASN A 128 -5.87 4.76 -1.76
CA ASN A 128 -5.23 4.59 -0.48
C ASN A 128 -4.49 3.23 -0.41
N ALA A 129 -3.84 2.95 0.72
CA ALA A 129 -3.05 1.73 0.88
C ALA A 129 -3.86 0.43 0.77
N VAL A 130 -5.16 0.45 1.12
CA VAL A 130 -6.03 -0.73 0.99
C VAL A 130 -6.20 -1.10 -0.48
N HIS A 131 -6.44 -0.11 -1.34
CA HIS A 131 -6.51 -0.35 -2.78
C HIS A 131 -5.17 -0.84 -3.35
N ALA A 132 -4.04 -0.30 -2.87
CA ALA A 132 -2.73 -0.82 -3.27
C ALA A 132 -2.52 -2.29 -2.85
N ALA A 133 -3.02 -2.67 -1.67
CA ALA A 133 -2.97 -4.04 -1.19
C ALA A 133 -3.86 -4.98 -2.04
N ASP A 134 -5.05 -4.52 -2.40
CA ASP A 134 -5.99 -5.23 -3.29
C ASP A 134 -5.36 -5.51 -4.66
N VAL A 135 -4.81 -4.47 -5.31
CA VAL A 135 -4.12 -4.62 -6.61
C VAL A 135 -2.92 -5.57 -6.51
N THR A 136 -2.17 -5.50 -5.41
CA THR A 136 -1.03 -6.41 -5.16
C THR A 136 -1.50 -7.86 -5.02
N GLN A 137 -2.58 -8.10 -4.29
CA GLN A 137 -3.16 -9.44 -4.11
C GLN A 137 -3.72 -9.98 -5.42
N ALA A 138 -4.42 -9.15 -6.20
CA ALA A 138 -4.91 -9.52 -7.53
C ALA A 138 -3.76 -9.87 -8.48
N MET A 139 -2.66 -9.09 -8.46
CA MET A 139 -1.47 -9.46 -9.23
C MET A 139 -0.86 -10.77 -8.74
N HIS A 140 -0.79 -11.03 -7.44
CA HIS A 140 -0.34 -12.34 -6.95
C HIS A 140 -1.17 -13.49 -7.53
N CYS A 141 -2.50 -13.34 -7.62
CA CYS A 141 -3.36 -14.33 -8.28
C CYS A 141 -2.96 -14.53 -9.75
N TYR A 142 -2.78 -13.45 -10.52
CA TYR A 142 -2.35 -13.56 -11.92
C TYR A 142 -0.97 -14.21 -12.06
N LEU A 143 -0.01 -13.88 -11.21
CA LEU A 143 1.33 -14.48 -11.21
C LEU A 143 1.31 -16.00 -10.98
N LYS A 144 0.24 -16.53 -10.35
CA LYS A 144 0.05 -17.97 -10.15
C LYS A 144 -0.58 -18.68 -11.35
N GLU A 145 -1.06 -17.96 -12.36
CA GLU A 145 -1.62 -18.58 -13.55
C GLU A 145 -0.53 -19.39 -14.28
N PRO A 146 -0.73 -20.70 -14.56
CA PRO A 146 0.34 -21.56 -15.07
C PRO A 146 0.98 -21.07 -16.36
N LYS A 147 0.17 -20.46 -17.24
CA LYS A 147 0.63 -19.90 -18.51
C LYS A 147 1.51 -18.67 -18.35
N LEU A 148 1.34 -17.91 -17.26
CA LEU A 148 2.16 -16.73 -16.98
C LEU A 148 3.39 -17.14 -16.17
N ALA A 149 3.19 -17.92 -15.12
CA ALA A 149 4.24 -18.38 -14.20
C ALA A 149 5.43 -19.05 -14.91
N SER A 150 5.19 -19.76 -16.02
CA SER A 150 6.27 -20.44 -16.78
C SER A 150 7.23 -19.49 -17.50
N PHE A 151 6.87 -18.22 -17.68
CA PHE A 151 7.69 -17.24 -18.42
C PHE A 151 8.32 -16.18 -17.51
N LEU A 152 7.90 -16.11 -16.25
CA LEU A 152 8.39 -15.10 -15.32
C LEU A 152 9.64 -15.58 -14.59
N THR A 153 10.55 -14.64 -14.38
CA THR A 153 11.70 -14.80 -13.52
C THR A 153 11.44 -14.14 -12.16
N PRO A 154 12.25 -14.40 -11.13
CA PRO A 154 12.13 -13.69 -9.85
C PRO A 154 12.26 -12.16 -9.94
N LEU A 155 12.78 -11.63 -11.05
CA LEU A 155 12.94 -10.19 -11.28
C LEU A 155 11.68 -9.53 -11.86
N ASP A 156 10.82 -10.31 -12.55
CA ASP A 156 9.59 -9.82 -13.18
C ASP A 156 8.43 -9.71 -12.17
#